data_AF-A0A7W1Q461-F1
#
_entry.id   AF-A0A7W1Q461-F1
#
_cell.length_a   1.000
_cell.length_b   1.000
_cell.length_c   1.000
_cell.angle_alpha   90.00
_cell.angle_beta   90.00
_cell.angle_gamma   90.00
#
_symmetry.space_group_name_H-M   'P 1'
#
loop_
_entity.id
_entity.type
_entity.pdbx_description
1 polymer ?
#
loop_
_entity_poly.entity_id
_entity_poly.type
_entity_poly.pdbx_seq_one_letter_code
_entity_poly.pdbx_strand_id
1 'polypeptide(L)'
;QLSIQDIAREVQLSPFHFIRRFQALYGVTPHQFRILSRLDRAKLLLARGQHSVTEVCMEVGFSSLGSFSYLFARRTGSSPSRYQRHARSLVNVPGEFPPQLFPGCLSLMSYLPACAFRNFREAPASEVSLECGPLA
;
A
#
# COMPACT_ATOMS: atom_id res chain seq x y z
N GLN A 1 21.43 12.38 -2.08
CA GLN A 1 21.59 11.18 -1.22
C GLN A 1 22.10 11.66 0.12
N LEU A 2 21.37 11.44 1.22
CA LEU A 2 21.73 11.98 2.54
C LEU A 2 22.94 11.20 3.11
N SER A 3 24.02 11.90 3.47
CA SER A 3 25.23 11.28 4.01
C SER A 3 25.15 11.16 5.53
N ILE A 4 25.95 10.26 6.12
CA ILE A 4 26.04 10.13 7.58
C ILE A 4 26.61 11.41 8.20
N GLN A 5 27.49 12.11 7.49
CA GLN A 5 28.10 13.35 7.97
C GLN A 5 27.06 14.47 8.12
N ASP A 6 26.11 14.55 7.19
CA ASP A 6 25.04 15.55 7.22
C ASP A 6 24.14 15.33 8.43
N ILE A 7 23.70 14.08 8.63
CA ILE A 7 22.83 13.71 9.76
C ILE A 7 23.55 13.93 11.09
N ALA A 8 24.83 13.52 11.17
CA ALA A 8 25.62 13.67 12.38
C ALA A 8 25.79 15.15 12.77
N ARG A 9 25.99 16.03 11.79
CA ARG A 9 26.07 17.47 12.00
C ARG A 9 24.76 18.04 12.53
N GLU A 10 23.63 17.62 11.96
CA GLU A 10 22.29 18.07 12.39
C GLU A 10 21.97 17.67 13.83
N VAL A 11 22.38 16.48 14.26
CA VAL A 11 22.19 16.00 15.65
C VAL A 11 23.36 16.33 16.59
N GLN A 12 24.30 17.18 16.15
CA GLN A 12 25.47 17.61 16.94
C GLN A 12 26.33 16.47 17.50
N LEU A 13 26.47 15.38 16.75
CA LEU A 13 27.32 14.24 17.09
C LEU A 13 28.48 14.09 16.12
N SER A 14 29.59 13.52 16.57
CA SER A 14 30.59 13.01 15.63
C SER A 14 30.01 11.83 14.84
N PRO A 15 30.40 11.59 13.57
CA PRO A 15 29.86 10.50 12.76
C PRO A 15 30.00 9.12 13.42
N PHE A 16 31.11 8.89 14.13
CA PHE A 16 31.35 7.65 14.84
C PHE A 16 30.39 7.46 16.04
N HIS A 17 30.19 8.51 16.84
CA HIS A 17 29.23 8.48 17.95
C HIS A 17 27.81 8.28 17.44
N PHE A 18 27.43 8.94 16.35
CA PHE A 18 26.13 8.76 15.71
C PHE A 18 25.92 7.30 15.30
N ILE A 19 26.85 6.69 14.57
CA ILE A 19 26.73 5.29 14.13
C ILE A 19 26.57 4.35 15.33
N ARG A 20 27.39 4.52 16.38
CA ARG A 20 27.34 3.68 17.57
C ARG A 20 26.02 3.83 18.33
N ARG A 21 25.55 5.05 18.52
CA ARG A 21 24.26 5.34 19.18
C ARG A 21 23.08 4.82 18.34
N PHE A 22 23.13 5.00 17.03
CA PHE A 22 22.11 4.50 16.11
C PHE A 22 22.01 2.98 16.17
N GLN A 23 23.14 2.28 16.11
CA GLN A 23 23.17 0.82 16.26
C GLN A 23 22.65 0.37 17.62
N ALA A 24 22.99 1.07 18.71
CA ALA A 24 22.47 0.76 20.03
C ALA A 24 20.94 0.91 20.14
N LEU A 25 20.35 1.86 19.41
CA LEU A 25 18.90 2.12 19.42
C LEU A 25 18.12 1.21 18.48
N TYR A 26 18.60 1.01 17.25
CA TYR A 26 17.88 0.30 16.19
C TYR A 26 18.37 -1.13 15.96
N GLY A 27 19.46 -1.55 16.61
CA GLY A 27 20.08 -2.87 16.43
C GLY A 27 20.80 -3.07 15.08
N VAL A 28 20.79 -2.08 14.20
CA VAL A 28 21.38 -2.14 12.85
C VAL A 28 22.17 -0.88 12.53
N THR A 29 23.12 -0.99 11.60
CA THR A 29 23.90 0.18 11.18
C THR A 29 23.04 1.16 10.36
N PRO A 30 23.34 2.48 10.35
CA PRO A 30 22.61 3.44 9.53
C PRO A 30 22.55 3.04 8.04
N HIS A 31 23.64 2.45 7.52
CA HIS A 31 23.69 1.96 6.15
C HIS A 31 22.71 0.80 5.91
N GLN A 32 22.67 -0.18 6.82
CA GLN A 32 21.72 -1.29 6.77
C GLN A 32 20.28 -0.79 6.88
N PHE A 33 20.02 0.14 7.79
CA PHE A 33 18.70 0.74 7.96
C PHE A 33 18.20 1.38 6.67
N ARG A 34 19.06 2.13 5.97
CA ARG A 34 18.71 2.72 4.67
C ARG A 34 18.34 1.67 3.62
N ILE A 35 19.06 0.54 3.58
CA ILE A 35 18.70 -0.57 2.68
C ILE A 35 17.34 -1.15 3.05
N LEU A 36 17.06 -1.34 4.34
CA LEU A 36 15.78 -1.83 4.83
C LEU A 36 14.64 -0.88 4.45
N SER A 37 14.80 0.43 4.68
CA SER A 37 13.81 1.44 4.29
C SER A 37 13.53 1.44 2.79
N ARG A 38 14.56 1.24 1.95
CA ARG A 38 14.40 1.09 0.49
C ARG A 38 13.61 -0.16 0.12
N LEU A 39 13.87 -1.29 0.77
CA LEU A 39 13.12 -2.53 0.54
C LEU A 39 11.67 -2.41 1.01
N ASP A 40 11.41 -1.74 2.13
CA ASP A 40 10.06 -1.51 2.61
C ASP A 40 9.29 -0.57 1.67
N ARG A 41 9.93 0.47 1.14
CA ARG A 41 9.35 1.28 0.07
C ARG A 41 9.06 0.45 -1.19
N ALA A 42 9.98 -0.44 -1.58
CA ALA A 42 9.79 -1.32 -2.73
C ALA A 42 8.58 -2.24 -2.56
N LYS A 43 8.34 -2.79 -1.36
CA LYS A 43 7.14 -3.59 -1.07
C LYS A 43 5.86 -2.81 -1.34
N LEU A 44 5.79 -1.55 -0.89
CA LEU A 44 4.61 -0.69 -1.09
C LEU A 44 4.36 -0.44 -2.58
N LEU A 45 5.42 -0.15 -3.35
CA LEU A 45 5.31 0.08 -4.79
C LEU A 45 4.89 -1.19 -5.55
N LEU A 46 5.48 -2.33 -5.21
CA LEU A 46 5.11 -3.62 -5.80
C LEU A 46 3.66 -3.99 -5.47
N ALA A 47 3.19 -3.72 -4.24
CA ALA A 47 1.83 -4.00 -3.82
C ALA A 47 0.79 -3.15 -4.56
N ARG A 48 1.11 -1.87 -4.86
CA ARG A 48 0.26 -1.01 -5.70
C ARG A 48 0.12 -1.52 -7.13
N GLY A 49 1.13 -2.21 -7.64
CA GLY A 49 1.08 -2.84 -8.96
C GLY A 49 1.05 -1.87 -10.15
N GLN A 50 1.44 -0.61 -9.97
CA GLN A 50 1.44 0.39 -11.04
C GLN A 50 2.75 0.40 -11.84
N HIS A 51 3.81 -0.23 -11.34
CA HIS A 51 5.16 -0.16 -11.91
C HIS A 51 5.72 -1.56 -12.16
N SER A 52 6.57 -1.68 -13.17
CA SER A 52 7.34 -2.91 -13.42
C SER A 52 8.38 -3.12 -12.31
N VAL A 53 8.83 -4.36 -12.12
CA VAL A 53 9.87 -4.66 -11.11
C VAL A 53 11.16 -3.87 -11.37
N THR A 54 11.49 -3.65 -12.64
CA THR A 54 12.66 -2.86 -13.05
C THR A 54 12.49 -1.38 -12.70
N GLU A 55 11.32 -0.80 -12.95
CA GLU A 55 11.02 0.59 -12.53
C GLU A 55 11.12 0.75 -11.02
N VAL A 56 10.54 -0.17 -10.24
CA VAL A 56 10.62 -0.12 -8.77
C VAL A 56 12.07 -0.19 -8.30
N CYS A 57 12.91 -1.03 -8.91
CA CYS A 57 14.33 -1.14 -8.59
C CYS A 57 15.05 0.22 -8.75
N MET A 58 14.79 0.92 -9.85
CA MET A 58 15.39 2.22 -10.12
C MET A 58 14.82 3.31 -9.20
N GLU A 59 13.51 3.31 -8.96
CA GLU A 59 12.83 4.30 -8.10
C GLU A 59 13.34 4.26 -6.65
N VAL A 60 13.53 3.07 -6.08
CA VAL A 60 14.07 2.94 -4.71
C VAL A 60 15.60 3.12 -4.64
N GLY A 61 16.25 3.33 -5.78
CA GLY A 61 17.66 3.72 -5.89
C GLY A 61 18.66 2.57 -5.82
N PHE A 62 18.32 1.38 -6.34
CA PHE A 62 19.31 0.35 -6.65
C PHE A 62 19.87 0.54 -8.06
N SER A 63 21.14 0.22 -8.25
CA SER A 63 21.82 0.34 -9.55
C SER A 63 21.61 -0.87 -10.46
N SER A 64 21.21 -2.02 -9.92
CA SER A 64 20.99 -3.23 -10.71
C SER A 64 19.83 -4.08 -10.19
N LEU A 65 19.08 -4.63 -11.14
CA LEU A 65 17.93 -5.51 -10.88
C LEU A 65 18.34 -6.80 -10.15
N GLY A 66 19.52 -7.36 -10.48
CA GLY A 66 20.03 -8.58 -9.86
C GLY A 66 20.31 -8.40 -8.36
N SER A 67 21.05 -7.33 -7.99
CA SER A 67 21.35 -7.02 -6.59
C SER A 67 20.09 -6.71 -5.79
N PHE A 68 19.17 -5.95 -6.37
CA PHE A 68 17.86 -5.68 -5.78
C PHE A 68 17.07 -6.96 -5.56
N SER A 69 16.92 -7.80 -6.58
CA SER A 69 16.11 -9.02 -6.51
C SER A 69 16.67 -10.01 -5.50
N TYR A 70 18.00 -10.17 -5.44
CA TYR A 70 18.66 -11.01 -4.44
C TYR A 70 18.41 -10.50 -3.02
N LEU A 71 18.66 -9.21 -2.76
CA LEU A 71 18.46 -8.63 -1.42
C LEU A 71 16.99 -8.64 -1.00
N PHE A 72 16.07 -8.34 -1.93
CA PHE A 72 14.64 -8.36 -1.69
C PHE A 72 14.18 -9.78 -1.33
N ALA A 73 14.58 -10.79 -2.10
CA ALA A 73 14.23 -12.18 -1.82
C ALA A 73 14.80 -12.66 -0.48
N ARG A 74 16.07 -12.32 -0.20
CA ARG A 74 16.71 -12.66 1.09
C ARG A 74 15.99 -12.03 2.28
N ARG A 75 15.42 -10.84 2.13
CA ARG A 75 14.77 -10.11 3.23
C ARG A 75 13.28 -10.42 3.37
N THR A 76 12.58 -10.71 2.28
CA THR A 76 11.12 -10.90 2.26
C THR A 76 10.68 -12.36 2.08
N GLY A 77 11.61 -13.26 1.76
CA GLY A 77 11.33 -14.68 1.50
C GLY A 77 10.75 -14.97 0.11
N SER A 78 10.52 -13.96 -0.74
CA SER A 78 9.98 -14.17 -2.08
C SER A 78 10.58 -13.20 -3.10
N SER A 79 10.64 -13.60 -4.37
CA SER A 79 11.13 -12.70 -5.42
C SER A 79 10.19 -11.50 -5.61
N PRO A 80 10.69 -10.34 -6.08
CA PRO A 80 9.86 -9.15 -6.29
C PRO A 80 8.62 -9.41 -7.17
N SER A 81 8.77 -10.16 -8.27
CA SER A 81 7.67 -10.50 -9.17
C SER A 81 6.63 -11.41 -8.51
N ARG A 82 7.07 -12.37 -7.68
CA ARG A 82 6.16 -13.24 -6.92
C ARG A 82 5.42 -12.43 -5.86
N TYR A 83 6.11 -11.53 -5.17
CA TYR A 83 5.53 -10.62 -4.19
C TYR A 83 4.45 -9.73 -4.82
N GLN A 84 4.73 -9.10 -5.96
CA GLN A 84 3.77 -8.26 -6.69
C GLN A 84 2.50 -9.04 -7.09
N ARG A 85 2.67 -10.26 -7.63
CA ARG A 85 1.54 -11.13 -7.99
C ARG A 85 0.71 -11.52 -6.76
N HIS A 86 1.36 -11.86 -5.66
CA HIS A 86 0.66 -12.23 -4.42
C HIS A 86 -0.10 -11.03 -3.83
N ALA A 87 0.53 -9.86 -3.77
CA ALA A 87 -0.11 -8.65 -3.26
C ALA A 87 -1.38 -8.29 -4.05
N ARG A 88 -1.38 -8.46 -5.38
CA ARG A 88 -2.58 -8.26 -6.21
C ARG A 88 -3.67 -9.29 -5.91
N SER A 89 -3.31 -10.54 -5.64
CA SER A 89 -4.29 -11.59 -5.31
C SER A 89 -4.99 -11.35 -3.97
N LEU A 90 -4.31 -10.73 -3.00
CA LEU A 90 -4.89 -10.43 -1.68
C LEU A 90 -5.89 -9.26 -1.70
N VAL A 91 -5.83 -8.40 -2.73
CA VAL A 91 -6.78 -7.30 -2.94
C VAL A 91 -7.96 -7.73 -3.80
N ASN A 92 -8.11 -9.03 -4.07
CA ASN A 92 -9.35 -9.55 -4.61
C ASN A 92 -10.34 -9.71 -3.44
N VAL A 93 -10.94 -8.60 -3.03
CA VAL A 93 -12.14 -8.65 -2.20
C VAL A 93 -13.19 -9.37 -3.06
N PRO A 94 -13.64 -10.59 -2.72
CA PRO A 94 -14.78 -11.16 -3.40
C PRO A 94 -15.90 -10.13 -3.31
N GLY A 95 -16.48 -9.76 -4.44
CA GLY A 95 -17.43 -8.64 -4.58
C GLY A 95 -18.74 -8.79 -3.80
N GLU A 96 -18.81 -9.74 -2.87
CA GLU A 96 -19.93 -9.95 -1.97
C GLU A 96 -19.37 -10.19 -0.56
N PHE A 97 -19.41 -9.14 0.26
CA PHE A 97 -19.32 -9.36 1.70
C PHE A 97 -20.71 -9.79 2.20
N PRO A 98 -20.79 -10.81 3.05
CA PRO A 98 -22.06 -11.19 3.65
C PRO A 98 -22.70 -9.97 4.34
N PRO A 99 -23.99 -9.70 4.14
CA PRO A 99 -24.68 -8.54 4.74
C PRO A 99 -24.60 -8.52 6.27
N GLN A 100 -24.31 -9.67 6.88
CA GLN A 100 -24.06 -9.89 8.31
C GLN A 100 -22.90 -9.06 8.89
N LEU A 101 -21.91 -8.67 8.07
CA LEU A 101 -20.67 -8.02 8.51
C LEU A 101 -20.77 -6.49 8.52
N PHE A 102 -21.87 -5.94 8.00
CA PHE A 102 -22.13 -4.51 8.02
C PHE A 102 -23.04 -4.16 9.19
N PRO A 103 -22.77 -3.07 9.95
CA PRO A 103 -23.75 -2.48 10.85
C PRO A 103 -25.11 -2.33 10.15
N GLY A 104 -26.20 -2.65 10.85
CA GLY A 104 -27.53 -2.78 10.24
C GLY A 104 -27.98 -1.56 9.43
N CYS A 105 -27.49 -0.35 9.77
CA CYS A 105 -27.72 0.86 8.98
C CYS A 105 -27.14 0.76 7.56
N LEU A 106 -25.91 0.25 7.38
CA LEU A 106 -25.29 0.11 6.06
C LEU A 106 -25.97 -0.98 5.22
N SER A 107 -26.40 -2.07 5.87
CA SER A 107 -27.22 -3.10 5.22
C SER A 107 -28.53 -2.51 4.71
N LEU A 108 -29.24 -1.74 5.54
CA LEU A 108 -30.50 -1.09 5.18
C LEU A 108 -30.32 -0.11 4.00
N MET A 109 -29.20 0.62 3.96
CA MET A 109 -28.89 1.53 2.85
C MET A 109 -28.50 0.81 1.56
N SER A 110 -27.97 -0.41 1.62
CA SER A 110 -27.59 -1.19 0.43
C SER A 110 -28.76 -1.92 -0.26
N TYR A 111 -29.85 -2.17 0.46
CA TYR A 111 -31.07 -2.80 -0.09
C TYR A 111 -32.15 -1.80 -0.51
N LEU A 112 -31.93 -0.51 -0.26
CA LEU A 112 -32.86 0.52 -0.68
C LEU A 112 -32.64 0.85 -2.16
N PRO A 113 -33.71 0.91 -2.97
CA PRO A 113 -33.60 1.28 -4.37
C PRO A 113 -33.05 2.71 -4.50
N ALA A 114 -32.37 3.02 -5.60
CA ALA A 114 -31.75 4.33 -5.85
C ALA A 114 -32.73 5.53 -5.71
N CYS A 115 -34.05 5.28 -5.77
CA CYS A 115 -35.09 6.28 -5.55
C CYS A 115 -35.36 6.61 -4.07
N ALA A 116 -34.90 5.81 -3.10
CA ALA A 116 -35.09 6.04 -1.67
C ALA A 116 -34.28 7.25 -1.15
N PHE A 117 -33.27 7.68 -1.90
CA PHE A 117 -32.46 8.88 -1.62
C PHE A 117 -32.74 10.03 -2.59
N ARG A 118 -34.02 10.27 -2.92
CA ARG A 118 -34.37 11.52 -3.62
C ARG A 118 -34.26 12.71 -2.65
N ASN A 119 -33.30 13.59 -2.88
CA ASN A 119 -33.33 14.95 -2.35
C ASN A 119 -34.57 15.69 -2.89
N PHE A 120 -35.17 16.54 -2.06
CA PHE A 120 -36.47 17.20 -2.26
C PHE A 120 -36.58 18.13 -3.49
N ARG A 121 -35.53 18.27 -4.30
CA ARG A 121 -35.51 19.10 -5.51
C ARG A 121 -34.70 18.44 -6.61
N GLU A 122 -35.31 17.47 -7.30
CA GLU A 122 -35.15 17.30 -8.74
C GLU A 122 -36.12 16.23 -9.27
N ALA A 123 -37.16 16.70 -9.97
CA ALA A 123 -37.84 15.99 -11.05
C ALA A 123 -38.31 17.05 -12.06
N PRO A 124 -38.03 16.86 -13.35
CA PRO A 124 -39.04 16.31 -14.26
C PRO A 124 -38.49 15.10 -15.03
N ALA A 125 -39.20 13.98 -15.11
CA ALA A 125 -40.38 13.71 -15.95
C ALA A 125 -40.05 13.44 -17.44
N SER A 126 -39.16 12.48 -17.71
CA SER A 126 -39.26 11.61 -18.89
C SER A 126 -38.46 10.33 -18.62
N GLU A 127 -39.16 9.20 -18.65
CA GLU A 127 -38.62 7.83 -18.59
C GLU A 127 -38.08 7.34 -17.24
N VAL A 128 -39.01 7.07 -16.31
CA VAL A 128 -38.86 5.91 -15.42
C VAL A 128 -40.19 5.17 -15.46
N SER A 129 -40.35 4.34 -16.50
CA SER A 129 -41.35 3.28 -16.44
C SER A 129 -40.94 2.31 -15.34
N LEU A 130 -41.90 2.06 -14.45
CA LEU A 130 -41.91 1.03 -13.43
C LEU A 130 -41.35 -0.29 -14.01
N GLU A 131 -40.57 -1.07 -13.28
CA GLU A 131 -41.14 -1.97 -12.28
C GLU A 131 -40.26 -2.13 -11.04
N CYS A 132 -40.73 -1.62 -9.90
CA CYS A 132 -40.42 -2.22 -8.61
C CYS A 132 -41.37 -3.42 -8.44
N GLY A 133 -40.92 -4.61 -8.80
CA GLY A 133 -41.63 -5.85 -8.48
C GLY A 133 -41.57 -6.16 -6.98
N PRO A 134 -42.57 -6.86 -6.41
CA PRO A 134 -42.62 -7.14 -4.99
C PRO A 134 -41.54 -8.14 -4.57
N LEU A 135 -40.90 -7.85 -3.42
CA LEU A 135 -40.04 -8.80 -2.71
C LEU A 135 -40.91 -9.96 -2.21
N ALA A 136 -40.63 -11.17 -2.70
CA ALA A 136 -41.13 -12.42 -2.13
C ALA A 136 -40.24 -12.89 -0.96
#